data_AF-A0A511AW77-F1
#
_entry.id   AF-A0A511AW77-F1
#
_cell.length_a   1.000
_cell.length_b   1.000
_cell.length_c   1.000
_cell.angle_alpha   90.00
_cell.angle_beta   90.00
_cell.angle_gamma   90.00
#
_symmetry.space_group_name_H-M   'P 1'
#
loop_
_entity.id
_entity.type
_entity.pdbx_description
1 polymer ?
#
loop_
_entity_poly.entity_id
_entity_poly.type
_entity_poly.pdbx_seq_one_letter_code
_entity_poly.pdbx_strand_id
1 'polypeptide(L)'
;MTNEYYLQSNQAVIHKKPIPIQVVNVDYPRRSAAKITEAYYRRASTTDYNGIYKGRYIDFEAKETRNKTSFPLKNFHEHQLEHMQKCYEHGGICFVIIRFSTLNRVFLMDFSTIYKWWRQQFENDSRKSIPLENIISEGAEIHYGFSPRLPYLDVLDRMLTK
;
A
#
# COMPACT_ATOMS: atom_id res chain seq x y z
N MET A 1 3.71 -8.65 11.61
CA MET A 1 4.36 -7.65 12.49
C MET A 1 3.50 -6.41 12.72
N THR A 2 3.61 -5.29 11.99
CA THR A 2 2.84 -4.06 12.33
C THR A 2 1.31 -4.27 12.32
N ASN A 3 0.75 -4.81 11.23
CA ASN A 3 -0.71 -5.03 11.14
C ASN A 3 -1.20 -6.07 12.16
N GLU A 4 -0.37 -7.05 12.45
CA GLU A 4 -0.64 -8.07 13.46
C GLU A 4 -0.66 -7.48 14.88
N TYR A 5 0.26 -6.56 15.17
CA TYR A 5 0.22 -5.78 16.41
C TYR A 5 -1.08 -4.99 16.53
N TYR A 6 -1.49 -4.27 15.47
CA TYR A 6 -2.76 -3.53 15.50
C TYR A 6 -3.97 -4.43 15.71
N LEU A 7 -3.96 -5.64 15.14
CA LEU A 7 -5.01 -6.63 15.34
C LEU A 7 -5.04 -7.13 16.79
N GLN A 8 -3.89 -7.56 17.32
CA GLN A 8 -3.76 -8.10 18.68
C GLN A 8 -4.07 -7.07 19.77
N SER A 9 -3.75 -5.80 19.52
CA SER A 9 -4.04 -4.68 20.42
C SER A 9 -5.40 -4.02 20.16
N ASN A 10 -6.24 -4.61 19.30
CA ASN A 10 -7.58 -4.12 18.95
C ASN A 10 -7.62 -2.66 18.47
N GLN A 11 -6.59 -2.22 17.75
CA GLN A 11 -6.51 -0.88 17.17
C GLN A 11 -7.10 -0.82 15.77
N ALA A 12 -6.83 -1.83 14.94
CA ALA A 12 -7.32 -1.92 13.57
C ALA A 12 -7.34 -3.37 13.08
N VAL A 13 -8.23 -3.68 12.13
CA VAL A 13 -8.31 -4.99 11.47
C VAL A 13 -7.83 -4.82 10.04
N ILE A 14 -6.54 -5.04 9.80
CA ILE A 14 -5.89 -4.79 8.50
C ILE A 14 -5.11 -6.04 8.07
N HIS A 15 -5.33 -6.48 6.84
CA HIS A 15 -4.71 -7.67 6.28
C HIS A 15 -4.01 -7.39 4.96
N LYS A 16 -3.00 -8.21 4.65
CA LYS A 16 -2.43 -8.28 3.31
C LYS A 16 -3.28 -9.25 2.49
N LYS A 17 -3.68 -8.85 1.28
CA LYS A 17 -4.34 -9.74 0.33
C LYS A 17 -3.36 -10.84 -0.11
N PRO A 18 -3.81 -12.10 -0.18
CA PRO A 18 -2.98 -13.20 -0.66
C PRO A 18 -2.60 -12.98 -2.13
N ILE A 19 -1.47 -13.55 -2.54
CA ILE A 19 -1.03 -13.50 -3.94
C ILE A 19 -2.08 -14.22 -4.80
N PRO A 20 -2.66 -13.56 -5.82
CA PRO A 20 -3.69 -14.18 -6.63
C PRO A 20 -3.08 -15.29 -7.48
N ILE A 21 -3.59 -16.51 -7.26
CA ILE A 21 -3.27 -17.70 -8.05
C ILE A 21 -4.54 -18.26 -8.66
N GLN A 22 -4.43 -18.79 -9.86
CA GLN A 22 -5.44 -19.65 -10.46
C GLN A 22 -5.03 -21.09 -10.22
N VAL A 23 -5.77 -21.76 -9.34
CA VAL A 23 -5.60 -23.20 -9.11
C VAL A 23 -6.25 -23.95 -10.28
N VAL A 24 -5.48 -24.83 -10.91
CA VAL A 24 -5.93 -25.64 -12.05
C VAL A 24 -6.17 -27.07 -11.64
N ASN A 25 -5.27 -27.64 -10.83
CA ASN A 25 -5.40 -29.01 -10.36
C ASN A 25 -5.12 -29.13 -8.86
N VAL A 26 -5.90 -29.99 -8.20
CA VAL A 26 -5.84 -30.25 -6.75
C VAL A 26 -6.03 -31.75 -6.50
N ASP A 27 -5.07 -32.33 -5.78
CA ASP A 27 -5.15 -33.68 -5.26
C ASP A 27 -5.67 -33.68 -3.81
N TYR A 28 -6.46 -34.70 -3.46
CA TYR A 28 -7.01 -34.89 -2.11
C TYR A 28 -6.53 -36.22 -1.53
N PRO A 29 -5.30 -36.30 -0.97
CA PRO A 29 -4.76 -37.55 -0.47
C PRO A 29 -5.56 -38.11 0.74
N ARG A 30 -6.18 -37.24 1.55
CA ARG A 30 -7.06 -37.59 2.68
C ARG A 30 -8.07 -36.45 2.93
N ARG A 31 -9.17 -36.70 3.64
CA ARG A 31 -10.24 -35.70 3.90
C ARG A 31 -9.77 -34.38 4.53
N SER A 32 -8.66 -34.38 5.27
CA SER A 32 -8.12 -33.20 5.96
C SER A 32 -7.05 -32.44 5.17
N ALA A 33 -6.75 -32.84 3.93
CA ALA A 33 -5.64 -32.29 3.16
C ALA A 33 -6.02 -32.09 1.69
N ALA A 34 -5.79 -30.87 1.20
CA ALA A 34 -5.84 -30.53 -0.21
C ALA A 34 -4.43 -30.13 -0.65
N LYS A 35 -3.94 -30.71 -1.74
CA LYS A 35 -2.63 -30.42 -2.32
C LYS A 35 -2.83 -29.81 -3.70
N ILE A 36 -2.50 -28.54 -3.86
CA ILE A 36 -2.45 -27.89 -5.17
C ILE A 36 -1.28 -28.52 -5.95
N THR A 37 -1.57 -29.13 -7.09
CA THR A 37 -0.57 -29.75 -7.97
C THR A 37 -0.22 -28.88 -9.17
N GLU A 38 -1.13 -27.99 -9.56
CA GLU A 38 -0.93 -27.05 -10.68
C GLU A 38 -1.65 -25.73 -10.40
N ALA A 39 -0.91 -24.63 -10.52
CA ALA A 39 -1.47 -23.28 -10.43
C ALA A 39 -0.64 -22.27 -11.23
N TYR A 40 -1.32 -21.23 -11.71
CA TYR A 40 -0.70 -20.12 -12.42
C TYR A 40 -0.87 -18.81 -11.64
N TYR A 41 0.17 -17.98 -11.62
CA TYR A 41 0.04 -16.63 -11.08
C TYR A 41 -0.92 -15.80 -11.93
N ARG A 42 -1.81 -15.06 -11.28
CA ARG A 42 -2.62 -14.03 -11.92
C ARG A 42 -2.06 -12.66 -11.59
N ARG A 43 -2.30 -11.70 -12.49
CA ARG A 43 -2.02 -10.30 -12.19
C ARG A 43 -3.03 -9.83 -11.13
N ALA A 44 -2.54 -9.25 -10.04
CA ALA A 44 -3.41 -8.58 -9.08
C ALA A 44 -4.16 -7.44 -9.76
N SER A 45 -5.43 -7.25 -9.41
CA SER A 45 -6.27 -6.14 -9.89
C SER A 45 -6.43 -5.05 -8.84
N THR A 46 -5.94 -5.26 -7.62
CA THR A 46 -6.12 -4.37 -6.48
C THR A 46 -4.80 -4.18 -5.73
N THR A 47 -4.78 -3.24 -4.79
CA THR A 47 -3.71 -3.02 -3.80
C THR A 47 -3.48 -4.21 -2.85
N ASP A 48 -2.30 -4.24 -2.24
CA ASP A 48 -1.87 -5.33 -1.35
C ASP A 48 -2.52 -5.31 0.04
N TYR A 49 -2.94 -4.17 0.60
CA TYR A 49 -3.44 -4.09 1.97
C TYR A 49 -4.79 -3.40 2.07
N ASN A 50 -5.69 -3.95 2.89
CA ASN A 50 -6.94 -3.29 3.23
C ASN A 50 -7.45 -3.71 4.62
N GLY A 51 -8.45 -3.00 5.12
CA GLY A 51 -9.02 -3.28 6.43
C GLY A 51 -10.00 -2.24 6.92
N ILE A 52 -10.26 -2.29 8.22
CA ILE A 52 -11.12 -1.35 8.95
C ILE A 52 -10.31 -0.69 10.07
N TYR A 53 -10.46 0.63 10.19
CA TYR A 53 -9.94 1.44 11.28
C TYR A 53 -10.96 2.50 11.67
N LYS A 54 -11.31 2.58 12.96
CA LYS A 54 -12.31 3.54 13.48
C LYS A 54 -13.61 3.59 12.66
N GLY A 55 -14.12 2.42 12.25
CA GLY A 55 -15.34 2.30 11.46
C GLY A 55 -15.22 2.70 9.99
N ARG A 56 -14.02 3.03 9.50
CA ARG A 56 -13.76 3.42 8.10
C ARG A 56 -12.96 2.35 7.37
N TYR A 57 -13.28 2.17 6.09
CA TYR A 57 -12.49 1.34 5.18
C TYR A 57 -11.12 2.00 4.93
N ILE A 58 -10.05 1.21 5.09
CA ILE A 58 -8.68 1.58 4.73
C ILE A 58 -8.23 0.69 3.58
N ASP A 59 -7.55 1.29 2.61
CA ASP A 59 -6.91 0.60 1.50
C ASP A 59 -5.55 1.25 1.20
N PHE A 60 -4.47 0.48 1.17
CA PHE A 60 -3.16 1.06 0.89
C PHE A 60 -2.22 0.10 0.18
N GLU A 61 -1.22 0.72 -0.43
CA GLU A 61 -0.12 0.04 -1.08
C GLU A 61 1.19 0.36 -0.35
N ALA A 62 2.13 -0.58 -0.34
CA ALA A 62 3.47 -0.38 0.20
C ALA A 62 4.51 -0.60 -0.89
N LYS A 63 5.27 0.44 -1.23
CA LYS A 63 6.33 0.36 -2.24
C LYS A 63 7.67 0.79 -1.65
N GLU A 64 8.74 0.29 -2.23
CA GLU A 64 10.09 0.69 -1.86
C GLU A 64 10.92 1.08 -3.09
N THR A 65 11.91 1.93 -2.86
CA THR A 65 12.92 2.33 -3.83
C THR A 65 14.29 2.34 -3.18
N ARG A 66 15.32 2.02 -3.99
CA ARG A 66 16.73 2.21 -3.61
C ARG A 66 17.28 3.57 -4.03
N ASN A 67 16.55 4.32 -4.87
CA ASN A 67 16.94 5.67 -5.26
C ASN A 67 17.02 6.58 -4.04
N LYS A 68 17.95 7.54 -4.05
CA LYS A 68 18.16 8.45 -2.93
C LYS A 68 17.44 9.79 -3.08
N THR A 69 16.99 10.14 -4.29
CA THR A 69 16.51 11.49 -4.61
C THR A 69 15.09 11.52 -5.16
N SER A 70 14.52 10.39 -5.56
CA SER A 70 13.16 10.32 -6.11
C SER A 70 12.56 8.92 -6.05
N PHE A 71 11.23 8.86 -6.06
CA PHE A 71 10.46 7.63 -6.18
C PHE A 71 9.90 7.47 -7.61
N PRO A 72 10.31 6.44 -8.38
CA PRO A 72 9.82 6.22 -9.73
C PRO A 72 8.32 5.87 -9.78
N LEU A 73 7.53 6.57 -10.60
CA LEU A 73 6.09 6.33 -10.73
C LEU A 73 5.75 5.00 -11.41
N LYS A 74 6.69 4.43 -12.19
CA LYS A 74 6.59 3.09 -12.77
C LYS A 74 6.42 1.96 -11.73
N ASN A 75 6.70 2.23 -10.46
CA ASN A 75 6.46 1.28 -9.37
C ASN A 75 4.96 1.09 -9.06
N PHE A 76 4.10 2.00 -9.53
CA PHE A 76 2.66 1.85 -9.51
C PHE A 76 2.18 1.25 -10.82
N HIS A 77 1.28 0.28 -10.71
CA HIS A 77 0.53 -0.21 -11.85
C HIS A 77 -0.82 0.50 -11.92
N GLU A 78 -1.26 0.81 -13.13
CA GLU A 78 -2.52 1.52 -13.42
C GLU A 78 -3.72 0.93 -12.67
N HIS A 79 -3.93 -0.39 -12.75
CA HIS A 79 -5.03 -1.07 -12.04
C HIS A 79 -5.03 -0.83 -10.52
N GLN A 80 -3.87 -0.63 -9.88
CA GLN A 80 -3.79 -0.36 -8.45
C GLN A 80 -4.37 1.03 -8.16
N LEU A 81 -4.02 2.02 -8.97
CA LEU A 81 -4.49 3.39 -8.82
C LEU A 81 -5.95 3.55 -9.21
N GLU A 82 -6.41 2.85 -10.25
CA GLU A 82 -7.84 2.79 -10.60
C GLU A 82 -8.69 2.17 -9.47
N HIS A 83 -8.19 1.09 -8.85
CA HIS A 83 -8.83 0.49 -7.67
C HIS A 83 -8.87 1.48 -6.50
N MET A 84 -7.74 2.10 -6.17
CA MET A 84 -7.67 3.10 -5.10
C MET A 84 -8.57 4.31 -5.39
N GLN A 85 -8.69 4.74 -6.64
CA GLN A 85 -9.59 5.81 -7.06
C GLN A 85 -11.03 5.46 -6.73
N LYS A 86 -11.50 4.27 -7.13
CA LYS A 86 -12.87 3.82 -6.81
C LYS A 86 -13.12 3.75 -5.31
N CYS A 87 -12.17 3.20 -4.55
CA CYS A 87 -12.28 3.15 -3.08
C CYS A 87 -12.34 4.56 -2.46
N TYR A 88 -11.53 5.48 -2.95
CA TYR A 88 -11.49 6.87 -2.50
C TYR A 88 -12.80 7.60 -2.80
N GLU A 89 -13.34 7.45 -4.02
CA GLU A 89 -14.62 8.03 -4.44
C GLU A 89 -15.81 7.52 -3.61
N HIS A 90 -15.70 6.32 -3.02
CA HIS A 90 -16.70 5.74 -2.12
C HIS A 90 -16.42 6.03 -0.62
N GLY A 91 -15.55 6.99 -0.30
CA GLY A 91 -15.28 7.44 1.07
C GLY A 91 -14.23 6.62 1.84
N GLY A 92 -13.56 5.68 1.17
CA GLY A 92 -12.44 4.92 1.71
C GLY A 92 -11.21 5.80 1.96
N ILE A 93 -10.45 5.46 3.01
CA ILE A 93 -9.16 6.09 3.28
C ILE A 93 -8.11 5.34 2.44
N CYS A 94 -7.70 5.97 1.34
CA CYS A 94 -6.68 5.43 0.44
C CYS A 94 -5.33 6.15 0.62
N PHE A 95 -4.24 5.42 0.76
CA PHE A 95 -2.89 6.00 0.85
C PHE A 95 -1.80 5.04 0.36
N VAL A 96 -0.56 5.54 0.27
CA VAL A 96 0.62 4.72 -0.05
C VAL A 96 1.69 4.93 1.01
N ILE A 97 2.34 3.83 1.41
CA ILE A 97 3.56 3.85 2.21
C ILE A 97 4.75 3.69 1.26
N ILE A 98 5.65 4.67 1.25
CA ILE A 98 6.85 4.71 0.40
C ILE A 98 8.10 4.57 1.27
N ARG A 99 8.90 3.54 1.03
CA ARG A 99 10.19 3.33 1.70
C ARG A 99 11.38 3.65 0.79
N PHE A 100 12.22 4.58 1.23
CA PHE A 100 13.56 4.81 0.68
C PHE A 100 14.56 3.92 1.41
N SER A 101 14.77 2.70 0.90
CA SER A 101 15.52 1.66 1.62
C SER A 101 16.98 2.03 1.87
N THR A 102 17.62 2.74 0.94
CA THR A 102 19.02 3.22 1.08
C THR A 102 19.17 4.38 2.07
N LEU A 103 18.09 5.12 2.33
CA LEU A 103 18.06 6.21 3.32
C LEU A 103 17.49 5.76 4.67
N ASN A 104 16.91 4.56 4.72
CA ASN A 104 16.12 4.06 5.84
C ASN A 104 14.98 5.01 6.27
N ARG A 105 14.36 5.70 5.30
CA ARG A 105 13.23 6.61 5.53
C ARG A 105 11.94 6.03 4.96
N VAL A 106 10.83 6.29 5.63
CA VAL A 106 9.51 5.80 5.25
C VAL A 106 8.52 6.95 5.30
N PHE A 107 7.66 7.06 4.30
CA PHE A 107 6.68 8.14 4.20
C PHE A 107 5.29 7.57 3.95
N LEU A 108 4.27 8.23 4.49
CA LEU A 108 2.87 8.05 4.13
C LEU A 108 2.47 9.20 3.22
N MET A 109 1.87 8.89 2.08
CA MET A 109 1.26 9.89 1.20
C MET A 109 -0.19 9.49 0.95
N ASP A 110 -1.10 10.45 1.05
CA ASP A 110 -2.50 10.23 0.74
C ASP A 110 -2.67 9.92 -0.76
N PHE A 111 -3.77 9.22 -1.09
CA PHE A 111 -4.03 8.82 -2.46
C PHE A 111 -4.17 10.01 -3.41
N SER A 112 -4.79 11.11 -2.98
CA SER A 112 -5.06 12.24 -3.87
C SER A 112 -3.75 12.88 -4.38
N THR A 113 -2.76 13.00 -3.49
CA THR A 113 -1.41 13.46 -3.84
C THR A 113 -0.71 12.49 -4.78
N ILE A 114 -0.72 11.19 -4.49
CA ILE A 114 -0.12 10.17 -5.38
C ILE A 114 -0.77 10.16 -6.76
N TYR A 115 -2.10 10.24 -6.80
CA TYR A 115 -2.87 10.24 -8.04
C TYR A 115 -2.56 11.46 -8.89
N LYS A 116 -2.42 12.65 -8.28
CA LYS A 116 -1.97 13.87 -8.97
C LYS A 116 -0.63 13.66 -9.66
N TRP A 117 0.39 13.18 -8.94
CA TRP A 117 1.72 12.91 -9.52
C TRP A 117 1.65 11.88 -10.65
N TRP A 118 0.86 10.82 -10.47
CA TRP A 118 0.70 9.79 -11.47
C TRP A 118 0.01 10.31 -12.74
N ARG A 119 -1.01 11.17 -12.62
CA ARG A 119 -1.69 11.78 -13.77
C ARG A 119 -0.78 12.75 -14.52
N GLN A 120 -0.03 13.58 -13.80
CA GLN A 120 0.86 14.59 -14.38
C GLN A 120 1.97 13.97 -15.24
N GLN A 121 2.41 12.73 -14.95
CA GLN A 121 3.49 12.07 -15.71
C GLN A 121 3.19 11.83 -17.20
N PHE A 122 1.91 11.96 -17.60
CA PHE A 122 1.46 11.80 -18.98
C PHE A 122 1.42 13.12 -19.75
N GLU A 123 1.63 14.25 -19.06
CA GLU A 123 1.74 15.56 -19.69
C GLU A 123 3.12 15.72 -20.35
N ASN A 124 3.20 16.56 -21.39
CA ASN A 124 4.46 16.80 -22.10
C ASN A 124 5.51 17.41 -21.15
N ASP A 125 6.74 16.90 -21.22
CA ASP A 125 7.89 17.35 -20.42
C ASP A 125 7.74 17.19 -18.89
N SER A 126 6.84 16.31 -18.45
CA SER A 126 6.61 16.00 -17.04
C SER A 126 7.57 14.95 -16.47
N ARG A 127 7.73 14.94 -15.13
CA ARG A 127 8.60 13.99 -14.43
C ARG A 127 7.92 12.62 -14.32
N LYS A 128 8.68 11.55 -14.55
CA LYS A 128 8.25 10.14 -14.36
C LYS A 128 8.57 9.59 -12.97
N SER A 129 8.87 10.48 -12.03
CA SER A 129 9.19 10.18 -10.64
C SER A 129 8.80 11.35 -9.74
N ILE A 130 8.52 11.06 -8.48
CA ILE A 130 8.25 12.04 -7.44
C ILE A 130 9.59 12.35 -6.74
N PRO A 131 10.11 13.59 -6.77
CA PRO A 131 11.30 13.96 -6.02
C PRO A 131 11.12 13.74 -4.51
N LEU A 132 12.19 13.37 -3.81
CA LEU A 132 12.15 13.13 -2.37
C LEU A 132 11.72 14.39 -1.60
N GLU A 133 12.13 15.58 -2.04
CA GLU A 133 11.70 16.86 -1.48
C GLU A 133 10.18 17.03 -1.51
N ASN A 134 9.53 16.67 -2.63
CA ASN A 134 8.07 16.69 -2.75
C ASN A 134 7.40 15.66 -1.83
N ILE A 135 7.98 14.47 -1.69
CA ILE A 135 7.47 13.44 -0.76
C ILE A 135 7.56 13.92 0.69
N ILE A 136 8.61 14.67 1.04
CA ILE A 136 8.76 15.26 2.38
C ILE A 136 7.74 16.38 2.61
N SER A 137 7.51 17.24 1.61
CA SER A 137 6.59 18.38 1.77
C SER A 137 5.11 18.00 1.68
N GLU A 138 4.78 17.01 0.86
CA GLU A 138 3.38 16.62 0.55
C GLU A 138 2.96 15.33 1.28
N GLY A 139 3.91 14.57 1.82
CA GLY A 139 3.65 13.39 2.64
C GLY A 139 3.92 13.63 4.13
N ALA A 140 3.88 12.54 4.91
CA ALA A 140 4.27 12.53 6.31
C ALA A 140 5.28 11.42 6.57
N GLU A 141 6.41 11.78 7.18
CA GLU A 141 7.45 10.80 7.53
C GLU A 141 6.98 9.89 8.68
N ILE A 142 7.17 8.58 8.51
CA ILE A 142 6.93 7.57 9.53
C ILE A 142 8.28 7.18 10.11
N HIS A 143 8.48 7.49 11.39
CA HIS A 143 9.64 7.00 12.13
C HIS A 143 9.38 5.60 12.68
N TYR A 144 10.39 4.73 12.63
CA TYR A 144 10.27 3.40 13.21
C TYR A 144 10.07 3.50 14.73
N GLY A 145 9.07 2.77 15.22
CA GLY A 145 8.80 2.61 16.64
C GLY A 145 9.32 1.28 17.18
N PHE A 146 9.16 1.08 18.50
CA PHE A 146 9.43 -0.20 19.13
C PHE A 146 8.27 -1.19 18.92
N SER A 147 7.06 -0.79 19.31
CA SER A 147 5.84 -1.59 19.13
C SER A 147 4.63 -0.65 18.93
N PRO A 148 4.08 -0.52 17.71
CA PRO A 148 4.45 -1.25 16.49
C PRO A 148 5.76 -0.73 15.88
N ARG A 149 6.41 -1.57 15.07
CA ARG A 149 7.63 -1.20 14.34
C ARG A 149 7.41 -0.05 13.36
N LEU A 150 6.25 0.00 12.71
CA LEU A 150 5.91 1.05 11.75
C LEU A 150 4.56 1.69 12.13
N PRO A 151 4.54 2.71 13.00
CA PRO A 151 3.32 3.33 13.55
C PRO A 151 2.58 4.22 12.53
N TYR A 152 2.15 3.65 11.39
CA TYR A 152 1.50 4.42 10.33
C TYR A 152 0.08 4.91 10.68
N LEU A 153 -0.63 4.28 11.63
CA LEU A 153 -1.97 4.73 12.04
C LEU A 153 -1.90 6.08 12.78
N ASP A 154 -0.87 6.30 13.61
CA ASP A 154 -0.64 7.58 14.30
C ASP A 154 -0.30 8.71 13.31
N VAL A 155 0.39 8.37 12.23
CA VAL A 155 0.68 9.31 11.14
C VAL A 155 -0.58 9.62 10.35
N LEU A 156 -1.37 8.59 10.05
CA LEU A 156 -2.64 8.73 9.33
C LEU A 156 -3.63 9.60 10.09
N ASP A 157 -3.80 9.39 11.40
CA ASP A 157 -4.68 10.22 12.24
C ASP A 157 -4.28 11.70 12.20
N ARG A 158 -2.97 11.99 12.27
CA ARG A 158 -2.45 13.37 12.17
C ARG A 158 -2.70 14.00 10.80
N MET A 159 -2.70 13.21 9.73
CA MET A 159 -3.03 13.70 8.38
C MET A 159 -4.53 13.95 8.21
N LEU A 160 -5.39 13.15 8.84
CA LEU A 160 -6.85 13.27 8.72
C LEU A 160 -7.47 14.35 9.62
N THR A 161 -6.74 14.83 10.64
CA THR A 161 -7.20 15.86 11.60
C THR A 161 -6.80 17.28 11.20
N LYS A 162 -5.99 17.43 10.15
CA LYS A 162 -5.68 18.73 9.53
C LYS A 162 -6.82 19.18 8.62
#